data_AF-A0A0W4ZUZ3-F1
#
_entry.id   AF-A0A0W4ZUZ3-F1
#
_cell.length_a   1.000
_cell.length_b   1.000
_cell.length_c   1.000
_cell.angle_alpha   90.00
_cell.angle_beta   90.00
_cell.angle_gamma   90.00
#
_symmetry.space_group_name_H-M   'P 1'
#
loop_
_entity.id
_entity.type
_entity.pdbx_description
1 polymer ?
#
loop_
_entity_poly.entity_id
_entity_poly.type
_entity_poly.pdbx_seq_one_letter_code
_entity_poly.pdbx_strand_id
1 'polypeptide(L)'
;MSKEHKKSKKRKHNEIEEKTFLQEIKKKRKKESLKNKSTKNDMVPINPFYCLKIESYISIPPIYSSSPMKGVEYYLDTMILSYLPNIQGIMLAHRNCEFIDKTAKIYHESPFAFAWVQFEMLVWKTKTGDFLEGIVNLQSPSHIGLLVSGFFNASIPKSAIPKAWMYQEIMSQEEVEQNENGYWIDQNKKAVKIGDKISFWTVKLETIGGIVSIEGTLLSKNLQTNNIQ
;
A
#
# COMPACT_ATOMS: atom_id res chain seq x y z
N MET A 1 61.81 -32.31 -9.71
CA MET A 1 60.73 -31.30 -9.74
C MET A 1 59.39 -32.02 -9.72
N SER A 2 58.64 -31.77 -8.65
CA SER A 2 57.79 -32.71 -7.92
C SER A 2 56.35 -32.88 -8.45
N LYS A 3 55.82 -34.09 -8.26
CA LYS A 3 54.45 -34.56 -8.61
C LYS A 3 53.30 -33.82 -7.87
N GLU A 4 53.59 -32.82 -7.05
CA GLU A 4 52.60 -32.03 -6.31
C GLU A 4 51.91 -30.94 -7.14
N HIS A 5 52.56 -30.40 -8.18
CA HIS A 5 51.97 -29.35 -9.03
C HIS A 5 50.90 -29.85 -10.01
N LYS A 6 50.86 -31.15 -10.35
CA LYS A 6 49.80 -31.71 -11.22
C LYS A 6 48.50 -32.02 -10.48
N LYS A 7 48.56 -32.29 -9.16
CA LYS A 7 47.39 -32.66 -8.35
C LYS A 7 46.58 -31.42 -7.92
N SER A 8 47.22 -30.26 -7.73
CA SER A 8 46.54 -29.01 -7.38
C SER A 8 45.80 -28.36 -8.56
N LYS A 9 46.33 -28.47 -9.79
CA LYS A 9 45.63 -27.97 -11.01
C LYS A 9 44.37 -28.78 -11.33
N LYS A 10 44.39 -30.11 -11.14
CA LYS A 10 43.22 -30.97 -11.41
C LYS A 10 42.10 -30.79 -10.37
N ARG A 11 42.44 -30.54 -9.10
CA ARG A 11 41.45 -30.17 -8.06
C ARG A 11 40.81 -28.81 -8.29
N LYS A 12 41.58 -27.80 -8.73
CA LYS A 12 41.03 -26.48 -9.05
C LYS A 12 40.08 -26.48 -10.26
N HIS A 13 40.33 -27.33 -11.27
CA HIS A 13 39.45 -27.43 -12.45
C HIS A 13 38.06 -28.01 -12.10
N ASN A 14 38.03 -29.08 -11.30
CA ASN A 14 36.76 -29.69 -10.87
C ASN A 14 35.93 -28.76 -9.97
N GLU A 15 36.54 -28.00 -9.06
CA GLU A 15 35.82 -27.02 -8.23
C GLU A 15 35.24 -25.85 -9.05
N ILE A 16 35.89 -25.46 -10.16
CA ILE A 16 35.39 -24.42 -11.06
C ILE A 16 34.21 -24.95 -11.88
N GLU A 17 34.30 -26.16 -12.42
CA GLU A 17 33.19 -26.79 -13.17
C GLU A 17 31.95 -27.02 -12.28
N GLU A 18 32.16 -27.48 -11.04
CA GLU A 18 31.07 -27.71 -10.08
C GLU A 18 30.41 -26.40 -9.62
N LYS A 19 31.19 -25.32 -9.42
CA LYS A 19 30.65 -23.97 -9.15
C LYS A 19 29.89 -23.39 -10.34
N THR A 20 30.34 -23.67 -11.57
CA THR A 20 29.70 -23.20 -12.80
C THR A 20 28.36 -23.92 -13.03
N PHE A 21 28.32 -25.23 -12.79
CA PHE A 21 27.11 -26.06 -12.84
C PHE A 21 26.08 -25.66 -11.77
N LEU A 22 26.52 -25.39 -10.53
CA LEU A 22 25.65 -24.90 -9.46
C LEU A 22 25.10 -23.48 -9.73
N GLN A 23 25.85 -22.63 -10.43
CA GLN A 23 25.37 -21.32 -10.90
C GLN A 23 24.35 -21.44 -12.03
N GLU A 24 24.49 -22.39 -12.95
CA GLU A 24 23.51 -22.67 -14.00
C GLU A 24 22.21 -23.24 -13.43
N ILE A 25 22.26 -24.13 -12.44
CA ILE A 25 21.08 -24.64 -11.73
C ILE A 25 20.37 -23.50 -10.98
N LYS A 26 21.12 -22.59 -10.33
CA LYS A 26 20.54 -21.40 -9.68
C LYS A 26 19.91 -20.44 -10.70
N LYS A 27 20.50 -20.25 -11.89
CA LYS A 27 19.93 -19.43 -12.97
C LYS A 27 18.70 -20.08 -13.61
N LYS A 28 18.67 -21.41 -13.79
CA LYS A 28 17.49 -22.16 -14.24
C LYS A 28 16.36 -22.11 -13.22
N ARG A 29 16.63 -22.34 -11.93
CA ARG A 29 15.66 -22.17 -10.84
C ARG A 29 15.15 -20.73 -10.70
N LYS A 30 16.01 -19.70 -10.92
CA LYS A 30 15.56 -18.30 -10.98
C LYS A 30 14.65 -18.05 -12.19
N LYS A 31 14.98 -18.57 -13.37
CA LYS A 31 14.14 -18.47 -14.58
C LYS A 31 12.81 -19.23 -14.46
N GLU A 32 12.77 -20.37 -13.76
CA GLU A 32 11.53 -21.09 -13.45
C GLU A 32 10.71 -20.36 -12.38
N SER A 33 11.34 -19.76 -11.37
CA SER A 33 10.65 -18.93 -10.36
C SER A 33 10.07 -17.62 -10.91
N LEU A 34 10.62 -17.13 -12.02
CA LEU A 34 10.16 -15.91 -12.72
C LEU A 34 9.09 -16.20 -13.80
N LYS A 35 8.87 -17.47 -14.17
CA LYS A 35 7.87 -17.85 -15.19
C LYS A 35 6.53 -18.33 -14.62
N ASN A 36 6.44 -18.61 -13.32
CA ASN A 36 5.22 -19.17 -12.70
C ASN A 36 4.51 -18.20 -11.73
N LYS A 37 4.56 -16.88 -11.98
CA LYS A 37 3.82 -15.88 -11.19
C LYS A 37 2.93 -14.96 -12.05
N SER A 38 2.51 -15.42 -13.21
CA SER A 38 1.57 -14.70 -14.08
C SER A 38 0.56 -15.67 -14.65
N THR A 39 -0.38 -16.11 -13.82
CA THR A 39 -1.68 -16.70 -14.21
C THR A 39 -2.39 -17.17 -12.96
N LYS A 40 -3.14 -16.27 -12.31
CA LYS A 40 -4.39 -16.56 -11.57
C LYS A 40 -4.94 -15.27 -10.91
N ASN A 41 -6.08 -14.82 -11.47
CA ASN A 41 -7.06 -13.83 -10.97
C ASN A 41 -6.63 -12.36 -10.84
N ASP A 42 -6.62 -11.63 -11.97
CA ASP A 42 -6.48 -10.16 -11.99
C ASP A 42 -7.73 -9.40 -11.50
N MET A 43 -8.80 -10.07 -11.07
CA MET A 43 -10.07 -9.42 -10.67
C MET A 43 -10.53 -9.82 -9.26
N VAL A 44 -9.59 -10.01 -8.33
CA VAL A 44 -9.91 -10.17 -6.90
C VAL A 44 -9.37 -8.95 -6.16
N PRO A 45 -10.22 -8.21 -5.43
CA PRO A 45 -9.76 -7.08 -4.64
C PRO A 45 -8.65 -7.49 -3.68
N ILE A 46 -7.55 -6.75 -3.69
CA ILE A 46 -6.43 -7.04 -2.80
C ILE A 46 -6.77 -6.65 -1.36
N ASN A 47 -6.04 -7.23 -0.42
CA ASN A 47 -6.02 -6.74 0.95
C ASN A 47 -4.88 -5.69 1.09
N PRO A 48 -5.21 -4.39 1.29
CA PRO A 48 -4.22 -3.32 1.40
C PRO A 48 -3.64 -3.15 2.82
N PHE A 49 -3.92 -4.06 3.75
CA PHE A 49 -3.44 -3.99 5.13
C PHE A 49 -2.18 -4.86 5.32
N TYR A 50 -1.14 -4.25 5.89
CA TYR A 50 0.15 -4.88 6.12
C TYR A 50 0.61 -4.66 7.56
N CYS A 51 1.12 -5.71 8.18
CA CYS A 51 1.87 -5.59 9.43
C CYS A 51 3.36 -5.48 9.12
N LEU A 52 3.98 -4.37 9.49
CA LEU A 52 5.41 -4.12 9.28
C LEU A 52 6.12 -4.04 10.63
N LYS A 53 7.26 -4.72 10.75
CA LYS A 53 8.18 -4.53 11.87
C LYS A 53 9.24 -3.52 11.44
N ILE A 54 9.37 -2.41 12.16
CA ILE A 54 10.32 -1.36 11.82
C ILE A 54 11.18 -0.96 13.01
N GLU A 55 12.30 -0.34 12.72
CA GLU A 55 13.22 0.25 13.68
C GLU A 55 13.31 1.74 13.39
N SER A 56 13.15 2.57 14.42
CA SER A 56 13.17 4.02 14.29
C SER A 56 14.00 4.65 15.40
N TYR A 57 14.67 5.75 15.06
CA TYR A 57 15.42 6.54 16.01
C TYR A 57 14.55 7.68 16.52
N ILE A 58 14.06 7.54 17.75
CA ILE A 58 12.99 8.38 18.31
C ILE A 58 13.57 9.29 19.39
N SER A 59 13.12 10.55 19.40
CA SER A 59 13.40 11.50 20.47
C SER A 59 12.41 11.32 21.63
N ILE A 60 12.93 11.38 22.84
CA ILE A 60 12.20 11.19 24.10
C ILE A 60 12.30 12.51 24.87
N PRO A 61 11.18 13.24 25.02
CA PRO A 61 11.16 14.47 25.78
C PRO A 61 11.56 14.27 27.26
N PRO A 62 12.24 15.25 27.90
CA PRO A 62 12.74 15.11 29.27
C PRO A 62 11.67 14.81 30.32
N ILE A 63 10.42 15.25 30.09
CA ILE A 63 9.28 14.95 30.95
C ILE A 63 9.04 13.43 31.11
N TYR A 64 9.46 12.63 30.13
CA TYR A 64 9.35 11.17 30.15
C TYR A 64 10.61 10.47 30.69
N SER A 65 11.57 11.17 31.29
CA SER A 65 12.83 10.56 31.76
C SER A 65 12.62 9.42 32.77
N SER A 66 11.58 9.50 33.61
CA SER A 66 11.20 8.46 34.57
C SER A 66 10.41 7.30 33.93
N SER A 67 9.91 7.46 32.70
CA SER A 67 9.09 6.48 31.99
C SER A 67 9.26 6.65 30.47
N PRO A 68 10.46 6.39 29.92
CA PRO A 68 10.82 6.75 28.55
C PRO A 68 9.91 6.07 27.51
N MET A 69 9.43 4.88 27.83
CA MET A 69 8.52 4.11 26.98
C MET A 69 7.22 4.85 26.68
N LYS A 70 6.65 5.56 27.66
CA LYS A 70 5.45 6.37 27.47
C LYS A 70 5.68 7.52 26.50
N GLY A 71 6.89 8.11 26.52
CA GLY A 71 7.28 9.15 25.57
C GLY A 71 7.37 8.64 24.13
N VAL A 72 7.88 7.42 23.96
CA VAL A 72 7.91 6.73 22.67
C VAL A 72 6.49 6.42 22.19
N GLU A 73 5.66 5.80 23.03
CA GLU A 73 4.26 5.50 22.69
C GLU A 73 3.48 6.76 22.32
N TYR A 74 3.62 7.83 23.10
CA TYR A 74 3.03 9.13 22.78
C TYR A 74 3.47 9.64 21.41
N TYR A 75 4.77 9.56 21.09
CA TYR A 75 5.27 9.94 19.77
C TYR A 75 4.66 9.07 18.65
N LEU A 76 4.59 7.75 18.84
CA LEU A 76 3.98 6.84 17.86
C LEU A 76 2.48 7.08 17.69
N ASP A 77 1.77 7.44 18.76
CA ASP A 77 0.34 7.79 18.73
C ASP A 77 0.07 9.01 17.84
N THR A 78 0.99 9.99 17.82
CA THR A 78 0.85 11.15 16.92
C THR A 78 0.91 10.78 15.44
N MET A 79 1.49 9.63 15.09
CA MET A 79 1.58 9.14 13.70
C MET A 79 0.38 8.30 13.27
N ILE A 80 -0.53 7.94 14.18
CA ILE A 80 -1.75 7.21 13.85
C ILE A 80 -2.62 8.05 12.90
N LEU A 81 -3.19 7.39 11.90
CA LEU A 81 -3.94 7.97 10.77
C LEU A 81 -3.16 8.95 9.89
N SER A 82 -1.84 9.06 10.09
CA SER A 82 -0.98 9.90 9.26
C SER A 82 -0.34 9.11 8.13
N TYR A 83 -0.26 9.74 6.95
CA TYR A 83 0.48 9.19 5.82
C TYR A 83 1.99 9.32 6.07
N LEU A 84 2.69 8.19 6.05
CA LEU A 84 4.13 8.10 6.23
C LEU A 84 4.82 7.90 4.87
N PRO A 85 5.53 8.91 4.34
CA PRO A 85 6.15 8.83 3.01
C PRO A 85 7.17 7.69 2.87
N ASN A 86 7.90 7.39 3.95
CA ASN A 86 8.96 6.36 3.96
C ASN A 86 8.41 4.95 3.68
N ILE A 87 7.20 4.66 4.15
CA ILE A 87 6.53 3.37 3.91
C ILE A 87 5.45 3.49 2.81
N GLN A 88 5.16 4.70 2.34
CA GLN A 88 4.12 5.04 1.37
C GLN A 88 2.76 4.47 1.78
N GLY A 89 2.35 4.74 3.01
CA GLY A 89 1.13 4.19 3.58
C GLY A 89 0.69 4.96 4.83
N ILE A 90 -0.52 4.66 5.28
CA ILE A 90 -1.13 5.29 6.45
C ILE A 90 -0.95 4.35 7.63
N MET A 91 -0.34 4.84 8.70
CA MET A 91 -0.19 4.07 9.92
C MET A 91 -1.54 4.04 10.67
N LEU A 92 -2.03 2.85 10.99
CA LEU A 92 -3.33 2.66 11.66
C LEU A 92 -3.18 2.34 13.13
N ALA A 93 -2.16 1.57 13.48
CA ALA A 93 -1.88 1.18 14.85
C ALA A 93 -0.40 0.81 14.99
N HIS A 94 0.10 0.83 16.22
CA HIS A 94 1.36 0.20 16.60
C HIS A 94 1.16 -0.75 17.78
N ARG A 95 2.10 -1.67 17.96
CA ARG A 95 2.19 -2.57 19.11
C ARG A 95 3.61 -3.10 19.27
N ASN A 96 3.84 -3.84 20.36
CA ASN A 96 5.10 -4.54 20.64
C ASN A 96 6.31 -3.60 20.54
N CYS A 97 6.19 -2.40 21.09
CA CYS A 97 7.25 -1.42 21.11
C CYS A 97 8.31 -1.86 22.11
N GLU A 98 9.58 -1.82 21.73
CA GLU A 98 10.71 -2.24 22.56
C GLU A 98 11.95 -1.38 22.26
N PHE A 99 12.74 -1.06 23.28
CA PHE A 99 14.04 -0.43 23.08
C PHE A 99 15.06 -1.46 22.58
N ILE A 100 15.78 -1.12 21.52
CA ILE A 100 16.87 -1.96 20.99
C ILE A 100 18.09 -1.87 21.91
N ASP A 101 18.40 -0.64 22.35
CA ASP A 101 19.52 -0.35 23.23
C ASP A 101 19.07 -0.15 24.68
N LYS A 102 19.92 -0.54 25.64
CA LYS A 102 19.67 -0.33 27.07
C LYS A 102 19.83 1.12 27.51
N THR A 103 20.45 1.96 26.68
CA THR A 103 20.77 3.35 26.99
C THR A 103 20.30 4.27 25.86
N ALA A 104 19.82 5.45 26.24
CA ALA A 104 19.50 6.51 25.30
C ALA A 104 20.65 7.53 25.26
N LYS A 105 20.82 8.19 24.12
CA LYS A 105 21.86 9.20 23.92
C LYS A 105 21.26 10.59 24.03
N ILE A 106 21.87 11.44 24.84
CA ILE A 106 21.57 12.87 24.88
C ILE A 106 22.68 13.58 24.13
N TYR A 107 22.33 14.39 23.14
CA TYR A 107 23.30 15.05 22.27
C TYR A 107 23.46 16.53 22.62
N HIS A 108 24.71 16.95 22.81
CA HIS A 108 25.11 18.35 22.99
C HIS A 108 24.29 19.07 24.08
N GLU A 109 23.71 20.22 23.74
CA GLU A 109 22.93 21.11 24.61
C GLU A 109 21.42 20.78 24.63
N SER A 110 20.99 19.69 23.97
CA SER A 110 19.57 19.31 23.97
C SER A 110 19.26 18.43 25.18
N PRO A 111 18.21 18.72 25.96
CA PRO A 111 17.81 17.85 27.06
C PRO A 111 17.09 16.57 26.59
N PHE A 112 16.82 16.43 25.29
CA PHE A 112 16.12 15.27 24.72
C PHE A 112 17.05 14.05 24.62
N ALA A 113 16.53 12.91 25.05
CA ALA A 113 17.20 11.63 24.86
C ALA A 113 16.76 11.01 23.53
N PHE A 114 17.63 10.27 22.87
CA PHE A 114 17.36 9.59 21.62
C PHE A 114 17.72 8.11 21.72
N ALA A 115 16.80 7.25 21.30
CA ALA A 115 16.97 5.80 21.38
C ALA A 115 16.45 5.11 20.12
N TRP A 116 17.07 3.98 19.79
CA TRP A 116 16.52 3.07 18.80
C TRP A 116 15.39 2.26 19.42
N VAL A 117 14.25 2.29 18.75
CA VAL A 117 13.04 1.56 19.13
C VAL A 117 12.64 0.66 17.99
N GLN A 118 12.33 -0.59 18.30
CA GLN A 118 11.71 -1.54 17.39
C GLN A 118 10.22 -1.66 17.74
N PHE A 119 9.36 -1.67 16.74
CA PHE A 119 7.92 -1.88 16.94
C PHE A 119 7.24 -2.48 15.72
N GLU A 120 6.04 -3.01 15.92
CA GLU A 120 5.16 -3.45 14.84
C GLU A 120 4.12 -2.37 14.56
N MET A 121 3.86 -2.08 13.29
CA MET A 121 2.79 -1.19 12.85
C MET A 121 1.82 -1.91 11.91
N LEU A 122 0.53 -1.64 12.07
CA LEU A 122 -0.49 -1.93 11.07
C LEU A 122 -0.56 -0.74 10.12
N VAL A 123 -0.39 -1.01 8.83
CA VAL A 123 -0.31 0.02 7.79
C VAL A 123 -1.33 -0.30 6.71
N TRP A 124 -2.09 0.71 6.31
CA TRP A 124 -2.85 0.66 5.08
C TRP A 124 -2.01 1.23 3.93
N LYS A 125 -1.84 0.44 2.89
CA LYS A 125 -1.02 0.79 1.73
C LYS A 125 -1.66 0.27 0.46
N THR A 126 -1.76 1.13 -0.55
CA THR A 126 -2.16 0.76 -1.91
C THR A 126 -1.18 1.35 -2.90
N LYS A 127 -1.08 0.74 -4.08
CA LYS A 127 -0.27 1.19 -5.21
C LYS A 127 -1.14 1.45 -6.42
N THR A 128 -0.63 2.28 -7.32
CA THR A 128 -1.19 2.40 -8.67
C THR A 128 -1.25 1.03 -9.34
N GLY A 129 -2.43 0.70 -9.86
CA GLY A 129 -2.73 -0.56 -10.50
C GLY A 129 -3.23 -1.66 -9.57
N ASP A 130 -3.42 -1.39 -8.27
CA ASP A 130 -4.05 -2.33 -7.34
C ASP A 130 -5.57 -2.33 -7.54
N PHE A 131 -6.18 -3.52 -7.48
CA PHE A 131 -7.62 -3.69 -7.58
C PHE A 131 -8.23 -3.63 -6.17
N LEU A 132 -9.09 -2.65 -5.90
CA LEU A 132 -9.69 -2.41 -4.59
C LEU A 132 -11.22 -2.53 -4.67
N GLU A 133 -11.85 -2.72 -3.50
CA GLU A 133 -13.30 -2.63 -3.32
C GLU A 133 -13.62 -1.43 -2.43
N GLY A 134 -14.59 -0.62 -2.87
CA GLY A 134 -15.13 0.49 -2.10
C GLY A 134 -16.66 0.41 -2.02
N ILE A 135 -17.21 1.03 -0.98
CA ILE A 135 -18.65 1.20 -0.80
C ILE A 135 -19.03 2.59 -1.30
N VAL A 136 -20.02 2.69 -2.18
CA VAL A 136 -20.49 3.99 -2.70
C VAL A 136 -21.07 4.82 -1.56
N ASN A 137 -20.52 6.02 -1.36
CA ASN A 137 -21.00 6.97 -0.35
C ASN A 137 -21.62 8.24 -0.97
N LEU A 138 -21.22 8.60 -2.19
CA LEU A 138 -21.65 9.81 -2.88
C LEU A 138 -21.78 9.53 -4.38
N GLN A 139 -22.82 10.10 -5.00
CA GLN A 139 -23.01 10.03 -6.44
C GLN A 139 -23.29 11.42 -6.99
N SER A 140 -22.55 11.81 -8.03
CA SER A 140 -22.74 13.07 -8.72
C SER A 140 -22.61 12.86 -10.24
N PRO A 141 -23.05 13.83 -11.08
CA PRO A 141 -22.87 13.75 -12.52
C PRO A 141 -21.40 13.73 -12.96
N SER A 142 -20.48 14.19 -12.10
CA SER A 142 -19.05 14.33 -12.42
C SER A 142 -18.18 13.20 -11.90
N HIS A 143 -18.57 12.54 -10.81
CA HIS A 143 -17.81 11.44 -10.19
C HIS A 143 -18.67 10.58 -9.26
N ILE A 144 -18.17 9.38 -8.97
CA ILE A 144 -18.69 8.49 -7.92
C ILE A 144 -17.70 8.52 -6.75
N GLY A 145 -18.18 8.88 -5.56
CA GLY A 145 -17.43 8.78 -4.31
C GLY A 145 -17.61 7.41 -3.67
N LEU A 146 -16.52 6.85 -3.16
CA LEU A 146 -16.51 5.58 -2.46
C LEU A 146 -15.67 5.65 -1.18
N LEU A 147 -15.95 4.75 -0.25
CA LEU A 147 -15.12 4.49 0.92
C LEU A 147 -14.49 3.10 0.80
N VAL A 148 -13.16 3.05 0.69
CA VAL A 148 -12.39 1.81 0.75
C VAL A 148 -12.23 1.38 2.20
N SER A 149 -12.59 0.14 2.50
CA SER A 149 -12.59 -0.41 3.86
C SER A 149 -13.41 0.40 4.88
N GLY A 150 -14.32 1.27 4.41
CA GLY A 150 -15.13 2.15 5.26
C GLY A 150 -14.44 3.41 5.78
N PHE A 151 -13.15 3.61 5.50
CA PHE A 151 -12.37 4.73 6.06
C PHE A 151 -11.70 5.62 5.02
N PHE A 152 -11.18 5.04 3.92
CA PHE A 152 -10.38 5.81 2.97
C PHE A 152 -11.23 6.33 1.83
N ASN A 153 -11.20 7.64 1.62
CA ASN A 153 -11.90 8.29 0.53
C ASN A 153 -11.34 7.82 -0.82
N ALA A 154 -12.24 7.47 -1.73
CA ALA A 154 -11.94 7.18 -3.11
C ALA A 154 -12.92 7.92 -4.02
N SER A 155 -12.45 8.31 -5.19
CA SER A 155 -13.27 8.96 -6.21
C SER A 155 -12.97 8.37 -7.58
N ILE A 156 -14.02 8.10 -8.33
CA ILE A 156 -13.94 7.65 -9.72
C ILE A 156 -14.52 8.77 -10.58
N PRO A 157 -13.69 9.56 -11.28
CA PRO A 157 -14.16 10.64 -12.13
C PRO A 157 -14.92 10.08 -13.34
N LYS A 158 -15.83 10.88 -13.90
CA LYS A 158 -16.64 10.51 -15.10
C LYS A 158 -15.80 10.03 -16.27
N SER A 159 -14.60 10.58 -16.47
CA SER A 159 -13.66 10.15 -17.50
C SER A 159 -13.18 8.69 -17.34
N ALA A 160 -13.23 8.17 -16.12
CA ALA A 160 -12.82 6.83 -15.73
C ALA A 160 -14.01 5.87 -15.51
N ILE A 161 -15.23 6.30 -15.79
CA ILE A 161 -16.45 5.48 -15.78
C ILE A 161 -16.71 4.99 -17.23
N PRO A 162 -17.18 3.74 -17.44
CA PRO A 162 -17.49 3.25 -18.78
C PRO A 162 -18.58 4.11 -19.45
N LYS A 163 -18.41 4.42 -20.74
CA LYS A 163 -19.40 5.21 -21.51
C LYS A 163 -20.80 4.60 -21.57
N ALA A 164 -20.92 3.31 -21.27
CA ALA A 164 -22.19 2.60 -21.19
C ALA A 164 -23.01 2.99 -19.95
N TRP A 165 -22.38 3.58 -18.93
CA TRP A 165 -23.06 4.01 -17.73
C TRP A 165 -23.69 5.39 -17.95
N MET A 166 -24.89 5.60 -17.42
CA MET A 166 -25.63 6.85 -17.55
C MET A 166 -25.99 7.38 -16.17
N TYR A 167 -25.85 8.69 -15.99
CA TYR A 167 -26.29 9.37 -14.77
C TYR A 167 -27.74 9.82 -14.95
N GLN A 168 -28.60 9.46 -14.00
CA GLN A 168 -29.99 9.88 -13.96
C GLN A 168 -30.18 10.84 -12.78
N GLU A 169 -30.57 12.08 -13.07
CA GLU A 169 -30.99 13.05 -12.07
C GLU A 169 -32.41 12.71 -11.58
N ILE A 170 -32.62 12.83 -10.28
CA ILE A 170 -33.93 12.66 -9.65
C ILE A 170 -34.66 14.00 -9.75
N MET A 171 -35.83 13.99 -10.39
CA MET A 171 -36.64 15.20 -10.60
C MET A 171 -37.90 15.27 -9.72
N SER A 172 -38.21 14.19 -8.98
CA SER A 172 -39.40 14.07 -8.13
C SER A 172 -39.05 14.18 -6.65
N GLN A 173 -39.84 14.94 -5.89
CA GLN A 173 -39.63 15.19 -4.45
C GLN A 173 -39.80 13.93 -3.57
N GLU A 174 -40.52 12.91 -4.05
CA GLU A 174 -40.79 11.66 -3.31
C GLU A 174 -39.58 10.70 -3.28
N GLU A 175 -38.61 10.84 -4.20
CA GLU A 175 -37.43 9.95 -4.31
C GLU A 175 -36.17 10.50 -3.60
N VAL A 176 -36.27 11.69 -3.00
CA VAL A 176 -35.15 12.43 -2.39
C VAL A 176 -34.68 11.79 -1.08
N GLU A 177 -35.51 10.98 -0.41
CA GLU A 177 -35.22 10.42 0.92
C GLU A 177 -34.04 9.42 0.94
N GLN A 178 -33.51 8.99 -0.21
CA GLN A 178 -32.34 8.08 -0.27
C GLN A 178 -31.19 8.54 -1.17
N ASN A 179 -31.41 9.44 -2.13
CA ASN A 179 -30.37 9.95 -3.03
C ASN A 179 -30.64 11.43 -3.29
N GLU A 180 -29.79 12.31 -2.76
CA GLU A 180 -30.05 13.76 -2.79
C GLU A 180 -30.08 14.35 -4.21
N ASN A 181 -29.26 13.83 -5.15
CA ASN A 181 -29.04 14.48 -6.46
C ASN A 181 -29.25 13.58 -7.70
N GLY A 182 -29.22 12.25 -7.56
CA GLY A 182 -29.29 11.31 -8.69
C GLY A 182 -28.45 10.05 -8.48
N TYR A 183 -28.53 9.12 -9.43
CA TYR A 183 -27.81 7.84 -9.35
C TYR A 183 -27.23 7.42 -10.72
N TRP A 184 -26.15 6.64 -10.67
CA TRP A 184 -25.58 6.03 -11.87
C TRP A 184 -26.29 4.73 -12.22
N ILE A 185 -26.51 4.49 -13.51
CA ILE A 185 -27.05 3.25 -14.06
C ILE A 185 -25.93 2.54 -14.80
N ASP A 186 -25.69 1.27 -14.45
CA ASP A 186 -24.65 0.46 -15.07
C ASP A 186 -25.04 -0.03 -16.48
N GLN A 187 -24.10 -0.70 -17.16
CA GLN A 187 -24.31 -1.28 -18.49
C GLN A 187 -25.44 -2.32 -18.57
N ASN A 188 -25.83 -2.91 -17.43
CA ASN A 188 -26.90 -3.90 -17.32
C ASN A 188 -28.25 -3.24 -16.96
N LYS A 189 -28.33 -1.91 -16.98
CA LYS A 189 -29.49 -1.12 -16.54
C LYS A 189 -29.81 -1.26 -15.04
N LYS A 190 -28.84 -1.66 -14.23
CA LYS A 190 -28.97 -1.69 -12.77
C LYS A 190 -28.58 -0.32 -12.20
N ALA A 191 -29.46 0.26 -11.40
CA ALA A 191 -29.16 1.46 -10.64
C ALA A 191 -28.14 1.14 -9.52
N VAL A 192 -27.07 1.92 -9.45
CA VAL A 192 -26.08 1.90 -8.38
C VAL A 192 -26.66 2.67 -7.20
N LYS A 193 -26.77 2.00 -6.05
CA LYS A 193 -27.28 2.62 -4.82
C LYS A 193 -26.14 3.04 -3.90
N ILE A 194 -26.40 4.00 -3.04
CA ILE A 194 -25.51 4.28 -1.90
C ILE A 194 -25.45 3.02 -1.03
N GLY A 195 -24.25 2.64 -0.61
CA GLY A 195 -24.00 1.38 0.10
C GLY A 195 -23.64 0.19 -0.80
N ASP A 196 -23.81 0.30 -2.13
CA ASP A 196 -23.37 -0.75 -3.04
C ASP A 196 -21.84 -0.85 -3.06
N LYS A 197 -21.33 -2.07 -3.20
CA LYS A 197 -19.92 -2.37 -3.36
C LYS A 197 -19.51 -2.30 -4.82
N ILE A 198 -18.46 -1.55 -5.12
CA ILE A 198 -17.87 -1.44 -6.44
C ILE A 198 -16.39 -1.74 -6.34
N SER A 199 -15.92 -2.64 -7.21
CA SER A 199 -14.49 -2.91 -7.38
C SER A 199 -13.91 -2.05 -8.51
N PHE A 200 -12.74 -1.48 -8.30
CA PHE A 200 -12.11 -0.55 -9.23
C PHE A 200 -10.57 -0.66 -9.16
N TRP A 201 -9.90 -0.16 -10.19
CA TRP A 201 -8.44 -0.09 -10.23
C TRP A 201 -7.96 1.24 -9.67
N THR A 202 -6.95 1.20 -8.82
CA THR A 202 -6.29 2.39 -8.27
C THR A 202 -5.45 3.05 -9.36
N VAL A 203 -5.64 4.34 -9.61
CA VAL A 203 -4.84 5.13 -10.57
C VAL A 203 -3.77 5.92 -9.83
N LYS A 204 -4.15 6.68 -8.81
CA LYS A 204 -3.21 7.47 -8.00
C LYS A 204 -3.73 7.67 -6.59
N LEU A 205 -2.81 8.03 -5.69
CA LEU A 205 -3.11 8.52 -4.35
C LEU A 205 -2.82 10.01 -4.33
N GLU A 206 -3.79 10.80 -3.89
CA GLU A 206 -3.65 12.22 -3.65
C GLU A 206 -3.71 12.51 -2.16
N THR A 207 -2.90 13.44 -1.69
CA THR A 207 -2.96 13.93 -0.31
C THR A 207 -3.25 15.42 -0.37
N ILE A 208 -4.48 15.79 -0.06
CA ILE A 208 -4.95 17.19 -0.09
C ILE A 208 -5.37 17.57 1.32
N GLY A 209 -4.75 18.61 1.89
CA GLY A 209 -5.09 19.10 3.22
C GLY A 209 -4.90 18.06 4.35
N GLY A 210 -3.96 17.12 4.19
CA GLY A 210 -3.73 16.04 5.16
C GLY A 210 -4.68 14.84 5.02
N ILE A 211 -5.67 14.91 4.13
CA ILE A 211 -6.58 13.80 3.83
C ILE A 211 -6.04 13.03 2.63
N VAL A 212 -5.96 11.70 2.76
CA VAL A 212 -5.61 10.81 1.65
C VAL A 212 -6.88 10.45 0.88
N SER A 213 -6.84 10.67 -0.44
CA SER A 213 -7.89 10.32 -1.38
C SER A 213 -7.33 9.45 -2.49
N ILE A 214 -8.10 8.43 -2.89
CA ILE A 214 -7.73 7.47 -3.93
C ILE A 214 -8.46 7.87 -5.22
N GLU A 215 -7.73 8.09 -6.31
CA GLU A 215 -8.38 8.19 -7.63
C GLU A 215 -8.43 6.80 -8.26
N GLY A 216 -9.64 6.38 -8.64
CA GLY A 216 -9.92 5.07 -9.20
C GLY A 216 -10.40 5.10 -10.66
N THR A 217 -10.37 3.93 -11.32
CA THR A 217 -10.94 3.72 -12.65
C THR A 217 -11.72 2.40 -12.74
N LEU A 218 -12.84 2.45 -13.44
CA LEU A 218 -13.65 1.27 -13.81
C LEU A 218 -13.31 0.76 -15.21
N LEU A 219 -12.49 1.50 -15.97
CA LEU A 219 -12.00 1.07 -17.27
C LEU A 219 -10.97 -0.05 -17.11
N SER A 220 -11.03 -1.04 -17.99
CA SER A 220 -10.05 -2.12 -18.00
C SER A 220 -8.65 -1.59 -18.30
N LYS A 221 -7.64 -2.25 -17.72
CA LYS A 221 -6.22 -1.85 -17.73
C LYS A 221 -5.62 -1.61 -19.13
N ASN A 222 -6.26 -2.14 -20.18
CA ASN A 222 -5.82 -2.02 -21.58
C ASN A 222 -6.07 -0.63 -22.20
N LEU A 223 -6.73 0.30 -21.52
CA LEU A 223 -7.08 1.62 -22.09
C LEU A 223 -6.14 2.76 -21.67
N GLN A 224 -5.21 2.54 -20.74
CA GLN A 224 -4.36 3.62 -20.20
C GLN A 224 -2.99 3.78 -20.87
N THR A 225 -2.56 2.88 -21.76
CA THR A 225 -1.25 2.98 -22.43
C THR A 225 -1.19 3.95 -23.63
N ASN A 226 -2.30 4.60 -24.01
CA ASN A 226 -2.35 5.38 -25.26
C ASN A 226 -2.23 6.90 -25.12
N ASN A 227 -1.96 7.45 -23.93
CA ASN A 227 -1.84 8.91 -23.74
C ASN A 227 -0.46 9.34 -23.22
N ILE A 228 0.61 8.84 -23.85
CA ILE A 228 1.91 9.53 -23.85
C ILE A 228 2.45 9.49 -25.29
N GLN A 229 2.10 10.53 -26.05
CA GLN A 229 2.87 11.04 -27.19
C GLN A 229 3.02 12.53 -27.02
#